data_AF-A0A075HQI2-F1
#
_entry.id   AF-A0A075HQI2-F1
#
_cell.length_a   1.000
_cell.length_b   1.000
_cell.length_c   1.000
_cell.angle_alpha   90.00
_cell.angle_beta   90.00
_cell.angle_gamma   90.00
#
_symmetry.space_group_name_H-M   'P 1'
#
loop_
_entity.id
_entity.type
_entity.pdbx_description
1 polymer ?
#
loop_
_entity_poly.entity_id
_entity_poly.type
_entity_poly.pdbx_seq_one_letter_code
_entity_poly.pdbx_strand_id
1 'polypeptide(L)' 'KQSDDTLSRWIDRIVHGNESSEIKSVEDMKKILSPLVIPPSKDDDPDFYADYGSDTSYHTMTGKGECAA' A
#
# COMPACT_ATOMS: atom_id res chain seq x y z
N LYS A 1 3.64 -20.34 -13.40
CA LYS A 1 5.07 -19.98 -13.54
C LYS A 1 5.87 -21.19 -14.01
N GLN A 2 6.64 -21.03 -15.09
CA GLN A 2 7.53 -22.08 -15.61
C GLN A 2 8.94 -21.96 -14.95
N SER A 3 9.76 -23.00 -15.07
CA SER A 3 11.06 -23.10 -14.39
C SER A 3 12.01 -21.96 -14.78
N ASP A 4 12.05 -21.59 -16.05
CA ASP A 4 13.01 -20.63 -16.64
C ASP A 4 12.38 -19.26 -16.96
N ASP A 5 11.27 -18.99 -16.30
CA ASP A 5 10.39 -17.87 -16.62
C ASP A 5 10.83 -16.59 -15.92
N THR A 6 10.82 -15.47 -16.64
CA THR A 6 10.96 -14.15 -16.02
C THR A 6 9.61 -13.68 -15.50
N LEU A 7 9.61 -12.81 -14.48
CA LEU A 7 8.38 -12.20 -13.98
C LEU A 7 7.60 -11.51 -15.11
N SER A 8 8.30 -10.79 -15.99
CA SER A 8 7.69 -10.08 -17.11
C SER A 8 7.02 -11.01 -18.12
N ARG A 9 7.70 -12.10 -18.54
CA ARG A 9 7.12 -13.08 -19.49
C ARG A 9 5.94 -13.82 -18.88
N TRP A 10 6.01 -14.12 -17.59
CA TRP A 10 4.91 -14.76 -16.88
C TRP A 10 3.68 -13.85 -16.80
N ILE A 11 3.86 -12.58 -16.42
CA ILE A 11 2.77 -11.59 -16.38
C ILE A 11 2.18 -11.39 -17.78
N ASP A 12 3.03 -11.27 -18.81
CA ASP A 12 2.60 -11.10 -20.19
C ASP A 12 1.66 -12.23 -20.65
N ARG A 13 1.99 -13.49 -20.32
CA ARG A 13 1.11 -14.63 -20.64
C ARG A 13 -0.22 -14.59 -19.89
N ILE A 14 -0.22 -14.15 -18.64
CA ILE A 14 -1.45 -14.00 -17.85
C ILE A 14 -2.37 -12.92 -18.46
N VAL A 15 -1.80 -11.78 -18.86
CA VAL A 15 -2.54 -10.67 -19.48
C VAL A 15 -3.15 -11.11 -20.81
N HIS A 16 -2.44 -11.91 -21.60
CA HIS A 16 -2.92 -12.43 -22.88
C HIS A 16 -3.78 -13.70 -22.77
N GLY A 17 -4.02 -14.24 -21.56
CA GLY A 17 -4.83 -15.45 -21.36
C GLY A 17 -4.16 -16.75 -21.83
N ASN A 18 -2.83 -16.74 -22.01
CA ASN A 18 -2.03 -17.84 -22.53
C ASN A 18 -1.27 -18.61 -21.42
N GLU A 19 -1.59 -18.35 -20.14
CA GLU A 19 -0.96 -19.06 -19.02
C GLU A 19 -1.78 -20.30 -18.62
N SER A 20 -1.10 -21.43 -18.45
CA SER A 20 -1.69 -22.73 -18.08
C SER A 20 -1.46 -23.12 -16.62
N SER A 21 -0.84 -22.25 -15.83
CA SER A 21 -0.62 -22.47 -14.39
C SER A 21 -1.86 -22.16 -13.55
N GLU A 22 -1.76 -22.31 -12.22
CA GLU A 22 -2.85 -21.99 -11.29
C GLU A 22 -3.33 -20.54 -11.41
N ILE A 23 -2.39 -19.60 -11.62
CA ILE A 23 -2.70 -18.19 -11.89
C ILE A 23 -2.72 -18.03 -13.41
N LYS A 24 -3.91 -18.01 -14.00
CA LYS A 24 -4.11 -17.98 -15.46
C LYS A 24 -4.70 -16.67 -15.97
N SER A 25 -5.28 -15.88 -15.08
CA SER A 25 -5.94 -14.62 -15.43
C SER A 25 -5.53 -13.48 -14.50
N VAL A 26 -5.77 -12.26 -14.97
CA VAL A 26 -5.62 -11.04 -14.15
C VAL A 26 -6.50 -11.12 -12.90
N GLU A 27 -7.66 -11.77 -12.98
CA GLU A 27 -8.56 -11.92 -11.84
C GLU A 27 -7.99 -12.86 -10.77
N ASP A 28 -7.35 -13.95 -11.18
CA ASP A 28 -6.66 -14.86 -10.25
C ASP A 28 -5.48 -14.16 -9.57
N MET A 29 -4.75 -13.33 -10.34
CA MET A 29 -3.66 -12.51 -9.80
C MET A 29 -4.18 -11.52 -8.75
N LYS A 30 -5.28 -10.81 -9.04
CA LYS A 30 -5.91 -9.90 -8.08
C LYS A 30 -6.31 -10.61 -6.79
N LYS A 31 -6.92 -11.79 -6.88
CA LYS A 31 -7.33 -12.56 -5.68
C LYS A 31 -6.16 -12.89 -4.77
N ILE A 32 -5.02 -13.26 -5.35
CA ILE A 32 -3.81 -13.65 -4.58
C ILE A 32 -3.10 -12.44 -4.00
N LEU A 33 -3.12 -11.29 -4.70
CA LEU A 33 -2.51 -10.05 -4.22
C LEU A 33 -3.42 -9.28 -3.24
N SER A 34 -4.73 -9.53 -3.26
CA SER A 34 -5.73 -8.82 -2.42
C SER A 34 -5.36 -8.78 -0.92
N PRO A 35 -4.89 -9.87 -0.29
CA PRO A 35 -4.51 -9.82 1.13
C PRO A 35 -3.27 -8.94 1.40
N LEU A 36 -2.40 -8.74 0.41
CA LEU A 36 -1.15 -8.00 0.54
C LEU A 36 -1.32 -6.48 0.40
N VAL A 37 -2.45 -6.05 -0.18
CA VAL A 37 -2.77 -4.62 -0.37
C VAL A 37 -3.68 -4.07 0.73
N ILE A 38 -4.09 -4.92 1.66
CA ILE A 38 -4.84 -4.51 2.85
C ILE A 38 -3.82 -4.07 3.91
N PRO A 39 -3.85 -2.81 4.37
CA PRO A 39 -2.98 -2.39 5.46
C PRO A 39 -3.30 -3.17 6.74
N PRO A 40 -2.29 -3.41 7.60
CA PRO A 40 -2.51 -4.04 8.90
C PRO A 40 -3.46 -3.21 9.76
N SER A 41 -4.08 -3.80 10.77
CA SER A 41 -4.84 -2.99 11.73
C SER A 41 -3.90 -2.12 12.56
N LYS A 42 -4.40 -1.00 13.10
CA LYS A 42 -3.60 -0.12 13.97
C LYS A 42 -3.11 -0.83 15.24
N ASP A 43 -3.84 -1.84 15.70
CA ASP A 43 -3.46 -2.64 16.88
C ASP A 43 -2.35 -3.65 16.54
N ASP A 44 -2.34 -4.18 15.31
CA ASP A 44 -1.33 -5.14 14.84
C ASP A 44 -0.02 -4.46 14.41
N ASP A 45 -0.11 -3.26 13.82
CA ASP A 45 1.05 -2.48 13.37
C ASP A 45 0.77 -0.96 13.52
N PRO A 46 0.98 -0.39 14.72
CA PRO A 46 0.77 1.03 14.96
C PRO A 46 1.80 1.91 14.22
N ASP A 47 2.99 1.38 13.95
CA ASP A 47 4.08 2.09 13.27
C ASP A 47 3.76 2.36 11.80
N PHE A 48 2.99 1.47 11.15
CA PHE A 48 2.44 1.70 9.81
C PHE A 48 1.64 3.01 9.70
N TYR A 49 1.07 3.49 10.81
CA TYR A 49 0.25 4.70 10.89
C TYR A 49 0.96 5.89 11.56
N ALA A 50 2.24 5.74 11.90
CA ALA A 50 3.04 6.81 12.49
C ALA A 50 3.55 7.76 11.39
N ASP A 51 2.80 8.82 11.12
CA ASP A 51 3.27 9.90 10.23
C ASP A 51 4.41 10.69 10.88
N TYR A 52 5.30 11.23 10.05
CA TYR A 52 6.35 12.12 10.50
C TYR A 52 5.74 13.36 11.19
N GLY A 53 6.01 13.55 12.49
CA GLY A 53 5.47 14.65 13.28
C GLY A 53 4.22 14.31 14.10
N SER A 54 3.75 13.07 14.09
CA SER A 54 2.72 12.60 15.04
C SER A 54 3.18 12.69 16.51
N ASP A 55 4.50 12.75 16.73
CA ASP A 55 5.13 12.96 18.04
C ASP A 55 5.13 14.44 18.48
N THR A 56 4.79 15.38 17.59
CA THR A 56 4.94 16.82 17.85
C THR A 56 3.58 17.47 18.10
N SER A 57 3.40 18.04 19.28
CA SER A 57 2.24 18.87 19.58
C SER A 57 2.35 20.22 18.86
N TYR A 58 1.37 20.54 18.02
CA TYR A 58 1.27 21.85 17.40
C TYR A 58 0.80 22.87 18.44
N HIS A 59 1.61 23.89 18.72
CA HIS A 59 1.24 24.99 19.59
C HIS A 59 1.18 26.29 18.79
N THR A 60 -0.01 26.88 18.65
CA THR A 60 -0.16 28.23 18.11
C THR A 60 0.12 29.24 19.20
N MET A 61 1.27 29.91 19.13
CA MET A 61 1.45 31.17 19.86
C MET A 61 0.68 32.26 19.13
N THR A 62 -0.52 32.58 19.60
CA THR A 62 -1.16 33.85 19.24
C THR A 62 -0.40 34.96 19.95
N GLY A 63 0.26 35.83 19.18
CA GLY A 63 0.81 37.06 19.74
C GLY A 63 -0.31 37.81 20.45
N LYS A 64 -0.08 38.27 21.69
CA LYS A 64 -1.01 39.19 22.35
C LYS A 64 -1.05 40.46 21.51
N GLY A 65 -2.02 40.54 20.59
CA GLY A 65 -2.35 41.77 19.90
C GLY A 65 -2.86 42.75 20.94
N GLU A 66 -1.99 43.65 21.37
CA GLU A 66 -2.35 44.84 22.14
C GLU A 66 -3.09 45.83 21.24
N CYS A 67 -4.28 45.46 20.80
CA CYS A 67 -5.25 46.41 20.29
C CYS A 67 -5.98 47.02 21.50
N ALA A 68 -5.28 47.91 22.20
CA ALA A 68 -5.89 48.92 23.05
C ALA A 68 -5.56 50.29 22.44
N ALA A 69 -6.48 50.83 21.65
CA ALA A 69 -6.53 52.23 21.25
C ALA A 69 -7.99 52.63 21.05
#